data_AF-A0A927UP26-F1
#
_entry.id   AF-A0A927UP26-F1
#
_cell.length_a   1.000
_cell.length_b   1.000
_cell.length_c   1.000
_cell.angle_alpha   90.00
_cell.angle_beta   90.00
_cell.angle_gamma   90.00
#
_symmetry.space_group_name_H-M   'P 1'
#
loop_
_entity.id
_entity.type
_entity.pdbx_description
1 polymer ?
#
loop_
_entity_poly.entity_id
_entity_poly.type
_entity_poly.pdbx_seq_one_letter_code
_entity_poly.pdbx_strand_id
1 'polypeptide(L)'
;MKKIISIILSMAIVSAITINYQVDSYAEVVKKSSKDVKATVVGDADGPDVFSVDVTWGAMNFTYMKIADTEWNSETHMFDKTGTFTYKWVASGNLVTVVNHSNMAVQADLSYESEPEYDYIAGKFSDSSVIKLPSAFGKEKSAKSLKASRMLRLSGHLKADLKEYVDIGKIKVEIN
;
A
#
# COMPACT_ATOMS: atom_id res chain seq x y z
N MET A 1 48.06 8.67 23.30
CA MET A 1 49.07 7.87 22.57
C MET A 1 48.84 6.39 22.84
N LYS A 2 48.37 5.65 21.84
CA LYS A 2 48.91 4.36 21.39
C LYS A 2 48.25 4.09 20.03
N LYS A 3 49.11 4.03 19.02
CA LYS A 3 48.83 3.81 17.59
C LYS A 3 48.33 2.39 17.38
N ILE A 4 47.84 2.09 16.16
CA ILE A 4 47.82 0.80 15.41
C ILE A 4 46.42 0.61 14.78
N ILE A 5 46.18 0.31 13.49
CA ILE A 5 46.97 0.08 12.27
C ILE A 5 46.01 0.33 11.08
N SER A 6 46.55 0.89 10.00
CA SER A 6 45.98 1.06 8.67
C SER A 6 45.97 -0.25 7.89
N ILE A 7 44.90 -0.60 7.14
CA ILE A 7 44.99 -1.54 6.00
C ILE A 7 44.14 -1.03 4.83
N ILE A 8 44.86 -0.48 3.84
CA ILE A 8 44.45 -0.36 2.43
C ILE A 8 44.51 -1.79 1.87
N LEU A 9 43.40 -2.32 1.32
CA LEU A 9 43.46 -3.58 0.57
C LEU A 9 43.29 -3.33 -0.92
N SER A 10 44.44 -3.18 -1.56
CA SER A 10 44.68 -3.28 -2.99
C SER A 10 44.09 -4.58 -3.55
N MET A 11 43.31 -4.51 -4.62
CA MET A 11 43.02 -5.69 -5.44
C MET A 11 43.96 -5.72 -6.63
N ALA A 12 45.00 -6.55 -6.46
CA ALA A 12 45.91 -6.94 -7.52
C ALA A 12 45.16 -7.77 -8.56
N ILE A 13 45.04 -7.27 -9.78
CA ILE A 13 44.71 -8.09 -10.95
C ILE A 13 46.03 -8.73 -11.39
N VAL A 14 46.30 -9.95 -10.95
CA VAL A 14 47.34 -10.78 -11.59
C VAL A 14 46.92 -12.25 -11.57
N SER A 15 46.64 -12.79 -12.74
CA SER A 15 47.30 -14.01 -13.21
C SER A 15 47.14 -14.12 -14.72
N ALA A 16 48.27 -13.99 -15.41
CA ALA A 16 48.40 -14.30 -16.82
C ALA A 16 48.28 -15.82 -17.00
N ILE A 17 47.57 -16.26 -18.03
CA ILE A 17 47.65 -17.65 -18.52
C ILE A 17 48.32 -17.60 -19.89
N THR A 18 49.53 -18.15 -19.98
CA THR A 18 50.21 -18.44 -21.25
C THR A 18 49.66 -19.74 -21.83
N ILE A 19 49.33 -19.74 -23.12
CA ILE A 19 48.97 -20.95 -23.87
C ILE A 19 50.17 -21.35 -24.72
N ASN A 20 50.73 -22.54 -24.52
CA ASN A 20 51.67 -23.14 -25.46
C ASN A 20 50.88 -24.03 -26.44
N TYR A 21 50.90 -23.71 -27.72
CA TYR A 21 50.40 -24.57 -28.79
C TYR A 21 51.55 -25.36 -29.41
N GLN A 22 51.36 -26.67 -29.55
CA GLN A 22 52.04 -27.51 -30.53
C GLN A 22 50.94 -28.18 -31.36
N VAL A 23 51.01 -28.01 -32.68
CA VAL A 23 50.05 -28.55 -33.65
C VAL A 23 50.76 -29.65 -34.41
N ASP A 24 50.20 -30.85 -34.41
CA ASP A 24 50.48 -31.86 -35.42
C ASP A 24 49.15 -32.45 -35.92
N SER A 25 48.90 -32.24 -37.21
CA SER A 25 47.88 -32.87 -38.06
C SER A 25 46.39 -32.58 -37.76
N TYR A 26 45.65 -32.39 -38.85
CA TYR A 26 44.24 -32.04 -38.90
C TYR A 26 43.34 -33.24 -38.56
N ALA A 27 42.84 -33.27 -37.33
CA ALA A 27 41.53 -33.80 -37.01
C ALA A 27 40.91 -32.83 -35.98
N GLU A 28 39.72 -32.33 -36.26
CA GLU A 28 39.05 -31.28 -35.52
C GLU A 28 38.65 -31.76 -34.10
N VAL A 29 39.59 -31.74 -33.16
CA VAL A 29 39.27 -31.98 -31.75
C VAL A 29 38.76 -30.66 -31.16
N VAL A 30 37.46 -30.40 -31.32
CA VAL A 30 36.80 -29.35 -30.54
C VAL A 30 36.76 -29.81 -29.07
N LYS A 31 37.84 -29.58 -28.33
CA LYS A 31 37.87 -29.79 -26.87
C LYS A 31 36.98 -28.72 -26.23
N LYS A 32 35.69 -29.01 -26.10
CA LYS A 32 34.79 -28.22 -25.26
C LYS A 32 35.11 -28.54 -23.81
N SER A 33 35.67 -27.57 -23.10
CA SER A 33 35.87 -27.62 -21.66
C SER A 33 34.89 -26.65 -21.01
N SER A 34 34.13 -27.14 -20.02
CA SER A 34 33.32 -26.30 -19.16
C SER A 34 33.81 -26.42 -17.72
N LYS A 35 33.69 -25.33 -16.97
CA LYS A 35 33.93 -25.27 -15.54
C LYS A 35 32.70 -24.62 -14.92
N ASP A 36 32.18 -25.21 -13.86
CA ASP A 36 31.05 -24.61 -13.14
C ASP A 36 31.50 -23.29 -12.54
N VAL A 37 30.84 -22.21 -12.94
CA VAL A 37 30.99 -20.90 -12.31
C VAL A 37 30.02 -20.87 -11.13
N LYS A 38 30.57 -20.83 -9.92
CA LYS A 38 29.80 -20.73 -8.69
C LYS A 38 29.93 -19.30 -8.18
N ALA A 39 28.81 -18.60 -8.10
CA ALA A 39 28.68 -17.32 -7.41
C ALA A 39 27.96 -17.54 -6.08
N THR A 40 28.37 -16.83 -5.04
CA THR A 40 27.63 -16.70 -3.79
C THR A 40 27.35 -15.22 -3.54
N VAL A 41 26.15 -14.89 -3.09
CA VAL A 41 25.83 -13.56 -2.58
C VAL A 41 26.02 -13.62 -1.07
N VAL A 42 27.02 -12.90 -0.57
CA VAL A 42 27.05 -12.54 0.85
C VAL A 42 26.12 -11.35 0.97
N GLY A 43 24.83 -11.63 1.24
CA GLY A 43 23.96 -10.61 1.79
C GLY A 43 24.42 -10.39 3.22
N ASP A 44 24.90 -9.19 3.52
CA ASP A 44 24.59 -8.48 4.76
C ASP A 44 25.41 -7.19 4.83
N ALA A 45 24.76 -6.12 4.37
CA ALA A 45 24.74 -4.88 5.12
C ALA A 45 23.29 -4.41 5.00
N ASP A 46 22.50 -4.54 6.08
CA ASP A 46 21.27 -3.77 6.21
C ASP A 46 21.66 -2.32 5.95
N GLY A 47 21.24 -1.79 4.80
CA GLY A 47 21.35 -0.38 4.52
C GLY A 47 20.59 0.39 5.61
N PRO A 48 20.85 1.70 5.78
CA PRO A 48 20.12 2.49 6.77
C PRO A 48 18.61 2.32 6.60
N ASP A 49 17.85 2.44 7.68
CA ASP A 49 16.39 2.44 7.61
C ASP A 49 15.91 3.55 6.66
N VAL A 50 15.11 3.17 5.66
CA VAL A 50 14.50 4.06 4.68
C VAL A 50 13.00 3.91 4.79
N PHE A 51 12.35 5.00 5.17
CA PHE A 51 10.89 5.10 5.25
C PHE A 51 10.33 5.76 3.99
N SER A 52 9.40 5.06 3.34
CA SER A 52 8.67 5.55 2.17
C SER A 52 7.29 4.91 2.18
N VAL A 53 6.26 5.73 2.40
CA VAL A 53 4.86 5.27 2.43
C VAL A 53 4.04 6.16 1.52
N ASP A 54 3.28 5.53 0.62
CA ASP A 54 2.32 6.21 -0.23
C ASP A 54 0.93 6.10 0.37
N VAL A 55 0.25 7.24 0.54
CA VAL A 55 -1.14 7.30 0.96
C VAL A 55 -1.95 7.93 -0.16
N THR A 56 -3.01 7.24 -0.59
CA THR A 56 -3.93 7.71 -1.61
C THR A 56 -5.37 7.60 -1.11
N TRP A 57 -6.23 8.51 -1.54
CA TRP A 57 -7.65 8.51 -1.22
C TRP A 57 -8.46 8.78 -2.48
N GLY A 58 -9.67 8.25 -2.53
CA GLY A 58 -10.64 8.61 -3.57
C GLY A 58 -11.28 9.98 -3.30
N ALA A 59 -12.40 10.24 -3.98
CA ALA A 59 -13.09 11.54 -3.93
C ALA A 59 -13.63 11.90 -2.53
N MET A 60 -13.91 10.91 -1.66
CA MET A 60 -14.50 11.12 -0.34
C MET A 60 -15.84 11.88 -0.34
N ASN A 61 -16.63 11.71 -1.42
CA ASN A 61 -17.94 12.35 -1.52
C ASN A 61 -19.01 11.45 -0.91
N PHE A 62 -19.87 12.03 -0.09
CA PHE A 62 -20.98 11.34 0.57
C PHE A 62 -22.30 12.07 0.33
N THR A 63 -23.32 11.33 -0.10
CA THR A 63 -24.68 11.81 -0.29
C THR A 63 -25.57 11.22 0.78
N TYR A 64 -26.28 12.09 1.52
CA TYR A 64 -27.27 11.64 2.49
C TYR A 64 -28.63 11.48 1.80
N MET A 65 -29.11 10.25 1.72
CA MET A 65 -30.38 9.93 1.05
C MET A 65 -31.49 9.75 2.08
N LYS A 66 -32.61 10.43 1.82
CA LYS A 66 -33.92 10.15 2.41
C LYS A 66 -34.73 9.36 1.40
N ILE A 67 -35.03 8.11 1.71
CA ILE A 67 -35.76 7.19 0.83
C ILE A 67 -37.12 6.94 1.46
N ALA A 68 -38.19 7.20 0.73
CA ALA A 68 -39.54 6.83 1.17
C ALA A 68 -39.66 5.31 1.14
N ASP A 69 -40.09 4.72 2.24
CA ASP A 69 -40.39 3.30 2.24
C ASP A 69 -41.69 3.06 1.47
N THR A 70 -41.76 1.92 0.79
CA THR A 70 -42.88 1.56 -0.06
C THR A 70 -43.32 0.14 0.19
N GLU A 71 -44.63 -0.09 0.16
CA GLU A 71 -45.24 -1.41 0.25
C GLU A 71 -45.97 -1.75 -1.05
N TRP A 72 -45.92 -3.02 -1.44
CA TRP A 72 -46.62 -3.50 -2.63
C TRP A 72 -48.11 -3.60 -2.33
N ASN A 73 -48.93 -2.86 -3.08
CA ASN A 73 -50.37 -2.97 -3.05
C ASN A 73 -50.82 -3.96 -4.13
N SER A 74 -51.35 -5.11 -3.71
CA SER A 74 -51.80 -6.17 -4.62
C SER A 74 -53.08 -5.83 -5.39
N GLU A 75 -53.89 -4.88 -4.91
CA GLU A 75 -55.11 -4.49 -5.61
C GLU A 75 -54.78 -3.57 -6.78
N THR A 76 -53.98 -2.54 -6.54
CA THR A 76 -53.59 -1.57 -7.57
C THR A 76 -52.41 -2.03 -8.42
N HIS A 77 -51.69 -3.07 -7.98
CA HIS A 77 -50.43 -3.53 -8.57
C HIS A 77 -49.39 -2.40 -8.65
N MET A 78 -49.35 -1.54 -7.62
CA MET A 78 -48.45 -0.42 -7.49
C MET A 78 -47.78 -0.42 -6.11
N PHE A 79 -46.69 0.34 -5.98
CA PHE A 79 -46.06 0.58 -4.69
C PHE A 79 -46.67 1.81 -4.02
N ASP A 80 -47.28 1.62 -2.86
CA ASP A 80 -47.80 2.70 -2.03
C ASP A 80 -46.72 3.18 -1.05
N LYS A 81 -46.66 4.50 -0.84
CA LYS A 81 -45.77 5.07 0.18
C LYS A 81 -46.37 4.81 1.56
N THR A 82 -45.58 4.24 2.45
CA THR A 82 -46.01 3.94 3.83
C THR A 82 -46.03 5.18 4.73
N GLY A 83 -45.42 6.28 4.28
CA GLY A 83 -45.18 7.48 5.09
C GLY A 83 -43.95 7.40 6.00
N THR A 84 -43.26 6.26 6.03
CA THR A 84 -41.97 6.10 6.70
C THR A 84 -40.81 6.36 5.75
N PHE A 85 -39.64 6.67 6.31
CA PHE A 85 -38.45 6.98 5.55
C PHE A 85 -37.23 6.25 6.12
N THR A 86 -36.47 5.62 5.23
CA THR A 86 -35.13 5.12 5.52
C THR A 86 -34.10 6.19 5.15
N TYR A 87 -33.13 6.40 6.04
CA TYR A 87 -32.02 7.31 5.81
C TYR A 87 -30.71 6.54 5.67
N LYS A 88 -29.90 6.89 4.68
CA LYS A 88 -28.59 6.26 4.49
C LYS A 88 -27.58 7.19 3.86
N TRP A 89 -26.32 6.99 4.22
CA TRP A 89 -25.19 7.57 3.50
C TRP A 89 -24.85 6.71 2.29
N VAL A 90 -24.70 7.34 1.13
CA VAL A 90 -24.17 6.72 -0.09
C VAL A 90 -22.85 7.39 -0.41
N ALA A 91 -21.81 6.58 -0.58
CA ALA A 91 -20.45 7.06 -0.75
C ALA A 91 -19.96 6.90 -2.19
N SER A 92 -19.13 7.83 -2.65
CA SER A 92 -18.43 7.78 -3.92
C SER A 92 -16.93 8.02 -3.69
N GLY A 93 -16.09 7.04 -4.01
CA GLY A 93 -14.64 7.13 -3.84
C GLY A 93 -14.18 7.21 -2.38
N ASN A 94 -14.82 6.49 -1.46
CA ASN A 94 -14.54 6.53 -0.02
C ASN A 94 -13.40 5.60 0.45
N LEU A 95 -12.48 5.25 -0.44
CA LEU A 95 -11.39 4.33 -0.15
C LEU A 95 -10.11 5.11 0.17
N VAL A 96 -9.49 4.80 1.30
CA VAL A 96 -8.10 5.19 1.63
C VAL A 96 -7.21 3.97 1.37
N THR A 97 -6.07 4.18 0.73
CA THR A 97 -5.09 3.12 0.42
C THR A 97 -3.72 3.54 0.89
N VAL A 98 -3.05 2.64 1.60
CA VAL A 98 -1.67 2.81 2.08
C VAL A 98 -0.80 1.75 1.41
N VAL A 99 0.36 2.16 0.89
CA VAL A 99 1.36 1.28 0.30
C VAL A 99 2.71 1.51 0.97
N ASN A 100 3.33 0.44 1.48
CA ASN A 100 4.65 0.51 2.08
C ASN A 100 5.74 0.22 1.05
N HIS A 101 6.67 1.15 0.90
CA HIS A 101 7.90 1.02 0.11
C HIS A 101 9.16 1.03 0.98
N SER A 102 9.01 1.09 2.30
CA SER A 102 10.10 1.12 3.28
C SER A 102 10.82 -0.22 3.37
N ASN A 103 12.10 -0.21 3.73
CA ASN A 103 12.83 -1.43 4.13
C ASN A 103 12.44 -1.91 5.54
N MET A 104 11.59 -1.16 6.24
CA MET A 104 11.01 -1.52 7.54
C MET A 104 9.50 -1.78 7.44
N ALA A 105 8.97 -2.55 8.40
CA ALA A 105 7.53 -2.64 8.59
C ALA A 105 6.99 -1.29 9.10
N VAL A 106 5.77 -0.95 8.71
CA VAL A 106 5.12 0.31 9.10
C VAL A 106 3.73 0.05 9.64
N GLN A 107 3.29 0.91 10.56
CA GLN A 107 1.91 0.99 10.98
C GLN A 107 1.31 2.32 10.52
N ALA A 108 0.11 2.30 9.96
CA ALA A 108 -0.65 3.50 9.63
C ALA A 108 -1.95 3.50 10.42
N ASP A 109 -2.15 4.56 11.20
CA ASP A 109 -3.34 4.77 12.03
C ASP A 109 -4.26 5.78 11.34
N LEU A 110 -5.47 5.32 10.99
CA LEU A 110 -6.48 6.13 10.33
C LEU A 110 -7.47 6.69 11.35
N SER A 111 -7.77 7.98 11.27
CA SER A 111 -8.85 8.59 12.05
C SER A 111 -9.73 9.51 11.20
N TYR A 112 -10.96 9.68 11.65
CA TYR A 112 -11.91 10.63 11.08
C TYR A 112 -12.31 11.61 12.18
N GLU A 113 -12.30 12.89 11.85
CA GLU A 113 -12.71 13.98 12.72
C GLU A 113 -13.80 14.78 12.01
N SER A 114 -14.96 14.92 12.63
CA SER A 114 -16.03 15.76 12.11
C SER A 114 -15.70 17.23 12.29
N GLU A 115 -16.19 18.07 11.37
CA GLU A 115 -16.19 19.52 11.59
C GLU A 115 -17.17 19.87 12.73
N PRO A 116 -16.95 20.96 13.48
CA PRO A 116 -17.73 21.27 14.69
C PRO A 116 -19.25 21.35 14.46
N GLU A 117 -19.68 21.84 13.30
CA GLU A 117 -21.10 21.95 12.93
C GLU A 117 -21.76 20.59 12.64
N TYR A 118 -20.94 19.55 12.46
CA TYR A 118 -21.33 18.18 12.11
C TYR A 118 -20.82 17.16 13.14
N ASP A 119 -20.62 17.56 14.40
CA ASP A 119 -20.12 16.72 15.50
C ASP A 119 -20.94 15.42 15.71
N TYR A 120 -22.22 15.44 15.30
CA TYR A 120 -23.14 14.31 15.31
C TYR A 120 -22.97 13.32 14.13
N ILE A 121 -22.06 13.59 13.20
CA ILE A 121 -21.66 12.68 12.12
C ILE A 121 -20.39 11.95 12.51
N ALA A 122 -20.48 10.63 12.61
CA ALA A 122 -19.34 9.78 12.93
C ALA A 122 -18.81 9.10 11.66
N GLY A 123 -17.49 8.89 11.62
CA GLY A 123 -16.81 8.16 10.56
C GLY A 123 -16.16 6.88 11.10
N LYS A 124 -16.34 5.77 10.39
CA LYS A 124 -15.74 4.48 10.73
C LYS A 124 -15.10 3.84 9.51
N PHE A 125 -13.85 3.43 9.63
CA PHE A 125 -13.17 2.66 8.59
C PHE A 125 -13.65 1.21 8.56
N SER A 126 -13.66 0.60 7.37
CA SER A 126 -13.86 -0.84 7.22
C SER A 126 -12.75 -1.59 7.97
N ASP A 127 -13.05 -2.76 8.53
CA ASP A 127 -12.11 -3.53 9.34
C ASP A 127 -11.53 -2.70 10.52
N SER A 128 -10.21 -2.75 10.72
CA SER A 128 -9.50 -1.94 11.71
C SER A 128 -9.06 -0.60 11.12
N SER A 129 -9.13 0.47 11.91
CA SER A 129 -8.50 1.77 11.60
C SER A 129 -6.97 1.70 11.56
N VAL A 130 -6.39 0.61 12.09
CA VAL A 130 -4.96 0.35 12.07
C VAL A 130 -4.62 -0.52 10.87
N ILE A 131 -3.69 -0.06 10.05
CA ILE A 131 -3.08 -0.81 8.94
C ILE A 131 -1.66 -1.17 9.35
N LYS A 132 -1.32 -2.47 9.29
CA LYS A 132 0.05 -2.95 9.51
C LYS A 132 0.56 -3.53 8.20
N LEU A 133 1.66 -2.97 7.68
CA LEU A 133 2.27 -3.41 6.44
C LEU A 133 3.70 -3.89 6.71
N PRO A 134 4.08 -5.05 6.17
CA PRO A 134 5.42 -5.58 6.36
C PRO A 134 6.45 -4.75 5.57
N SER A 135 7.74 -4.97 5.86
CA SER A 135 8.84 -4.43 5.05
C SER A 135 8.72 -4.81 3.57
N ALA A 136 9.08 -3.88 2.69
CA ALA A 136 9.22 -4.09 1.25
C ALA A 136 10.58 -4.68 0.86
N PHE A 137 11.53 -4.81 1.80
CA PHE A 137 12.84 -5.38 1.53
C PHE A 137 12.72 -6.81 0.98
N GLY A 138 13.41 -7.07 -0.13
CA GLY A 138 13.36 -8.37 -0.81
C GLY A 138 12.03 -8.71 -1.48
N LYS A 139 11.08 -7.76 -1.59
CA LYS A 139 9.78 -7.98 -2.25
C LYS A 139 9.68 -7.20 -3.55
N GLU A 140 8.92 -7.76 -4.48
CA GLU A 140 8.52 -7.02 -5.67
C GLU A 140 7.66 -5.81 -5.30
N LYS A 141 7.85 -4.69 -6.01
CA LYS A 141 7.09 -3.45 -5.78
C LYS A 141 5.57 -3.64 -5.86
N SER A 142 5.11 -4.60 -6.67
CA SER A 142 3.70 -4.94 -6.88
C SER A 142 3.13 -5.95 -5.85
N ALA A 143 3.91 -6.36 -4.84
CA ALA A 143 3.46 -7.34 -3.87
C ALA A 143 2.21 -6.85 -3.12
N LYS A 144 1.11 -7.60 -3.23
CA LYS A 144 -0.19 -7.25 -2.61
C LYS A 144 -0.10 -7.07 -1.09
N SER A 145 0.82 -7.76 -0.42
CA SER A 145 1.05 -7.65 1.03
C SER A 145 1.57 -6.29 1.47
N LEU A 146 2.11 -5.49 0.55
CA LEU A 146 2.58 -4.13 0.81
C LEU A 146 1.49 -3.07 0.68
N LYS A 147 0.26 -3.47 0.32
CA LYS A 147 -0.87 -2.57 0.10
C LYS A 147 -2.05 -2.99 0.97
N ALA A 148 -2.66 -2.01 1.64
CA ALA A 148 -3.95 -2.19 2.29
C ALA A 148 -4.87 -1.01 1.99
N SER A 149 -6.17 -1.28 1.96
CA SER A 149 -7.19 -0.27 1.73
C SER A 149 -8.29 -0.35 2.80
N ARG A 150 -8.90 0.80 3.10
CA ARG A 150 -9.94 0.97 4.10
C ARG A 150 -11.03 1.88 3.56
N MET A 151 -12.28 1.46 3.65
CA MET A 151 -13.43 2.27 3.25
C MET A 151 -13.92 3.09 4.44
N LEU A 152 -14.04 4.41 4.30
CA LEU A 152 -14.72 5.25 5.28
C LEU A 152 -16.24 5.10 5.13
N ARG A 153 -16.94 4.80 6.22
CA ARG A 153 -18.41 4.80 6.29
C ARG A 153 -18.85 5.86 7.29
N LEU A 154 -19.82 6.67 6.88
CA LEU A 154 -20.43 7.66 7.76
C LEU A 154 -21.70 7.11 8.41
N SER A 155 -21.95 7.56 9.64
CA SER A 155 -23.19 7.33 10.38
C SER A 155 -23.65 8.62 11.05
N GLY A 156 -24.88 8.60 11.57
CA GLY A 156 -25.55 9.80 12.07
C GLY A 156 -26.52 10.38 11.05
N HIS A 157 -27.35 11.32 11.50
CA HIS A 157 -28.39 11.96 10.70
C HIS A 157 -27.98 13.37 10.30
N LEU A 158 -27.90 13.63 8.99
CA LEU A 158 -27.69 14.98 8.51
C LEU A 158 -28.96 15.80 8.76
N LYS A 159 -28.86 16.83 9.61
CA LYS A 159 -29.98 17.71 9.98
C LYS A 159 -30.17 18.87 9.00
N ALA A 160 -29.13 19.20 8.23
CA ALA A 160 -29.13 20.31 7.28
C ALA A 160 -29.58 19.84 5.89
N ASP A 161 -30.46 20.60 5.25
CA ASP A 161 -30.79 20.43 3.84
C ASP A 161 -29.71 21.08 2.97
N LEU A 162 -28.71 20.29 2.60
CA LEU A 162 -27.60 20.74 1.77
C LEU A 162 -27.94 20.58 0.27
N LYS A 163 -27.69 21.62 -0.52
CA LYS A 163 -27.89 21.60 -1.99
C LYS A 163 -26.60 21.32 -2.77
N GLU A 164 -25.45 21.48 -2.12
CA GLU A 164 -24.11 21.30 -2.67
C GLU A 164 -23.25 20.50 -1.68
N TYR A 165 -22.11 19.98 -2.15
CA TYR A 165 -21.14 19.33 -1.27
C TYR A 165 -20.50 20.37 -0.35
N VAL A 166 -20.41 20.04 0.93
CA VAL A 166 -19.72 20.84 1.94
C VAL A 166 -18.77 19.93 2.72
N ASP A 167 -17.74 20.54 3.29
CA ASP A 167 -16.79 19.83 4.16
C ASP A 167 -17.47 19.52 5.50
N ILE A 168 -17.63 18.23 5.81
CA ILE A 168 -18.27 17.74 7.05
C ILE A 168 -17.28 17.07 8.01
N GLY A 169 -16.05 16.87 7.58
CA GLY A 169 -14.98 16.26 8.36
C GLY A 169 -13.72 15.99 7.56
N LYS A 170 -12.69 15.52 8.25
CA LYS A 170 -11.35 15.26 7.72
C LYS A 170 -10.88 13.87 8.11
N ILE A 171 -10.13 13.24 7.21
CA ILE A 171 -9.39 12.00 7.47
C ILE A 171 -7.96 12.37 7.83
N LYS A 172 -7.41 11.75 8.87
CA LYS A 172 -6.00 11.82 9.24
C LYS A 172 -5.37 10.44 9.11
N VAL A 173 -4.12 10.41 8.62
CA VAL A 173 -3.29 9.21 8.50
C VAL A 173 -1.97 9.50 9.20
N GLU A 174 -1.67 8.75 10.25
CA GLU A 174 -0.43 8.85 11.02
C GLU A 174 0.41 7.60 10.77
N ILE A 175 1.68 7.78 10.37
CA ILE A 175 2.62 6.68 10.11
C ILE A 175 3.54 6.52 11.32
N ASN A 176 3.59 5.31 11.86
CA ASN A 176 4.33 4.88 13.05
C ASN A 176 5.35 3.78 12.70
#